data_AF-A0A3F2VA14-F1
#
_entry.id   AF-A0A3F2VA14-F1
#
_cell.length_a   1.000
_cell.length_b   1.000
_cell.length_c   1.000
_cell.angle_alpha   90.00
_cell.angle_beta   90.00
_cell.angle_gamma   90.00
#
_symmetry.space_group_name_H-M   'P 1'
#
loop_
_entity.id
_entity.type
_entity.pdbx_description
1 polymer ?
#
loop_
_entity_poly.entity_id
_entity_poly.type
_entity_poly.pdbx_seq_one_letter_code
_entity_poly.pdbx_strand_id
1 'polypeptide(L)'
;MSGYSEPKQSSSTSPTFANKENRVILFGFVLVLAAIVMTGFVSYLNYKTGRVSGEQLIQAQQVQEQALARAQAQYAGFLDKQARVTRFEKSFMARQQHYAEFMAALSDTWLSVNRKDKQLLEDSLQKLAKSYYALEPFLEEGGRHYLQKRIAIYHNLAQQLLSDKVEHDGLVLEDKATMNRMLEDFQSYLYPLLFKPFSNEQTQKGSENERN
;
A
#
# COMPACT_ATOMS: atom_id res chain seq x y z
N MET A 1 -41.65 -124.96 -36.88
CA MET A 1 -40.82 -124.49 -37.99
C MET A 1 -41.22 -123.05 -38.32
N SER A 2 -40.25 -122.14 -38.26
CA SER A 2 -40.08 -120.86 -39.00
C SER A 2 -41.29 -119.92 -39.17
N GLY A 3 -41.30 -118.64 -38.80
CA GLY A 3 -40.22 -117.68 -38.53
C GLY A 3 -40.72 -116.26 -38.91
N TYR A 4 -39.99 -115.24 -38.43
CA TYR A 4 -40.13 -113.78 -38.61
C TYR A 4 -41.05 -113.01 -37.64
N SER A 5 -40.74 -111.81 -37.13
CA SER A 5 -39.53 -111.03 -36.77
C SER A 5 -40.09 -109.68 -36.29
N GLU A 6 -39.62 -109.19 -35.13
CA GLU A 6 -39.77 -107.82 -34.58
C GLU A 6 -39.12 -106.73 -35.47
N PRO A 7 -39.04 -105.40 -35.14
CA PRO A 7 -39.49 -104.60 -33.97
C PRO A 7 -40.11 -103.21 -34.42
N LYS A 8 -40.51 -102.20 -33.61
CA LYS A 8 -39.72 -101.26 -32.78
C LYS A 8 -40.63 -100.14 -32.19
N GLN A 9 -40.31 -99.73 -30.96
CA GLN A 9 -40.11 -98.36 -30.40
C GLN A 9 -41.14 -97.26 -30.74
N SER A 10 -41.47 -96.25 -29.93
CA SER A 10 -41.08 -95.69 -28.62
C SER A 10 -42.04 -94.49 -28.42
N SER A 11 -42.32 -93.99 -27.23
CA SER A 11 -41.62 -92.83 -26.66
C SER A 11 -42.51 -92.30 -25.52
N SER A 12 -42.03 -92.35 -24.28
CA SER A 12 -41.33 -91.27 -23.56
C SER A 12 -42.27 -90.32 -22.81
N THR A 13 -42.45 -90.61 -21.53
CA THR A 13 -42.77 -89.65 -20.47
C THR A 13 -41.62 -88.65 -20.29
N SER A 14 -41.90 -87.35 -20.33
CA SER A 14 -41.10 -86.28 -19.72
C SER A 14 -41.91 -84.98 -19.64
N PRO A 15 -42.16 -84.39 -18.47
CA PRO A 15 -42.75 -83.07 -18.35
C PRO A 15 -41.65 -82.01 -18.45
N THR A 16 -41.46 -81.43 -19.65
CA THR A 16 -40.39 -80.46 -19.93
C THR A 16 -40.85 -79.01 -19.81
N PHE A 17 -41.85 -78.71 -18.98
CA PHE A 17 -42.42 -77.36 -18.88
C PHE A 17 -41.97 -76.54 -17.66
N ALA A 18 -41.34 -77.15 -16.65
CA ALA A 18 -40.94 -76.44 -15.41
C ALA A 18 -39.53 -75.78 -15.44
N ASN A 19 -38.69 -76.06 -16.46
CA ASN A 19 -37.27 -75.62 -16.46
C ASN A 19 -36.99 -74.31 -17.21
N LYS A 20 -37.95 -73.78 -17.98
CA LYS A 20 -37.79 -72.53 -18.75
C LYS A 20 -38.09 -71.28 -17.91
N GLU A 21 -39.14 -71.32 -17.10
CA GLU A 21 -39.55 -70.18 -16.26
C GLU A 21 -38.50 -69.85 -15.18
N ASN A 22 -37.93 -70.87 -14.52
CA ASN A 22 -36.88 -70.67 -13.51
C ASN A 22 -35.62 -69.99 -14.08
N ARG A 23 -35.27 -70.23 -15.36
CA ARG A 23 -34.10 -69.58 -16.00
C ARG A 23 -34.35 -68.11 -16.30
N VAL A 24 -35.58 -67.74 -16.66
CA VAL A 24 -35.97 -66.34 -16.91
C VAL A 24 -35.97 -65.57 -15.59
N ILE A 25 -36.48 -66.16 -14.51
CA ILE A 25 -36.46 -65.56 -13.17
C ILE A 25 -35.02 -65.41 -12.67
N LEU A 26 -34.17 -66.44 -12.83
CA LEU A 26 -32.77 -66.37 -12.43
C LEU A 26 -31.99 -65.32 -13.23
N PHE A 27 -32.21 -65.23 -14.54
CA PHE A 27 -31.58 -64.22 -15.40
C PHE A 27 -32.06 -62.81 -15.04
N GLY A 28 -33.37 -62.63 -14.78
CA GLY A 28 -33.93 -61.38 -14.28
C GLY A 28 -33.32 -60.97 -12.94
N PHE A 29 -33.13 -61.91 -12.02
CA PHE A 29 -32.50 -61.65 -10.73
C PHE A 29 -31.03 -61.25 -10.85
N VAL A 30 -30.28 -61.92 -11.73
CA VAL A 30 -28.88 -61.56 -12.04
C VAL A 30 -28.80 -60.17 -12.66
N LEU A 31 -29.72 -59.83 -13.57
CA LEU A 31 -29.78 -58.48 -14.15
C LEU A 31 -30.12 -57.40 -13.11
N VAL A 32 -31.03 -57.69 -12.18
CA VAL A 32 -31.36 -56.77 -11.08
C VAL A 32 -30.15 -56.57 -10.16
N LEU A 33 -29.45 -57.66 -9.80
CA LEU A 33 -28.21 -57.56 -9.02
C LEU A 33 -27.13 -56.77 -9.75
N ALA A 34 -26.93 -57.02 -11.05
CA ALA A 34 -25.98 -56.28 -11.87
C ALA A 34 -26.34 -54.79 -11.96
N ALA A 35 -27.63 -54.47 -12.09
CA ALA A 35 -28.12 -53.09 -12.09
C ALA A 35 -27.83 -52.40 -10.75
N ILE A 36 -28.09 -53.06 -9.62
CA ILE A 36 -27.81 -52.52 -8.27
C ILE A 36 -26.30 -52.24 -8.11
N VAL A 37 -25.44 -53.17 -8.53
CA VAL A 37 -23.98 -53.00 -8.46
C VAL A 37 -23.51 -51.83 -9.34
N MET A 38 -24.03 -51.72 -10.57
CA MET A 38 -23.72 -50.62 -11.48
C MET A 38 -24.18 -49.27 -10.93
N THR A 39 -25.40 -49.20 -10.37
CA THR A 39 -25.90 -47.97 -9.74
C THR A 39 -25.05 -47.57 -8.54
N GLY A 40 -24.68 -48.51 -7.67
CA GLY A 40 -23.80 -48.25 -6.54
C GLY A 40 -22.41 -47.76 -6.96
N PHE A 41 -21.83 -48.34 -8.02
CA PHE A 41 -20.55 -47.92 -8.57
C PHE A 41 -20.61 -46.50 -9.17
N VAL A 42 -21.66 -46.18 -9.93
CA VAL A 42 -21.88 -44.83 -10.46
C VAL A 42 -22.08 -43.80 -9.33
N SER A 43 -22.85 -44.15 -8.29
CA SER A 43 -23.00 -43.29 -7.10
C SER A 43 -21.68 -43.05 -6.38
N TYR A 44 -20.84 -44.08 -6.24
CA TYR A 44 -19.50 -43.95 -5.64
C TYR A 44 -18.57 -43.05 -6.46
N LEU A 45 -18.56 -43.21 -7.79
CA LEU A 45 -17.77 -42.35 -8.69
C LEU A 45 -18.23 -40.89 -8.64
N ASN A 46 -19.55 -40.66 -8.62
CA ASN A 46 -20.10 -39.30 -8.47
C ASN A 46 -19.73 -38.67 -7.12
N TYR A 47 -19.80 -39.43 -6.03
CA TYR A 47 -19.38 -38.95 -4.70
C TYR A 47 -17.90 -38.57 -4.66
N LYS A 48 -17.01 -39.44 -5.20
CA LYS A 48 -15.56 -39.18 -5.21
C LYS A 48 -15.19 -38.01 -6.11
N THR A 49 -15.80 -37.93 -7.29
CA THR A 49 -15.57 -36.84 -8.26
C THR A 49 -16.06 -35.50 -7.71
N GLY A 50 -17.25 -35.47 -7.09
CA GLY A 50 -17.81 -34.28 -6.46
C GLY A 50 -17.01 -33.75 -5.26
N ARG A 51 -16.35 -34.63 -4.50
CA ARG A 51 -15.50 -34.23 -3.38
C ARG A 51 -14.19 -33.61 -3.84
N VAL A 52 -13.52 -34.22 -4.83
CA VAL A 52 -12.27 -33.70 -5.41
C VAL A 52 -12.52 -32.38 -6.14
N SER A 53 -13.64 -32.24 -6.86
CA SER A 53 -13.99 -30.98 -7.49
C SER A 53 -14.35 -29.89 -6.46
N GLY A 54 -15.05 -30.26 -5.38
CA GLY A 54 -15.34 -29.33 -4.27
C GLY A 54 -14.08 -28.82 -3.57
N GLU A 55 -13.12 -29.69 -3.26
CA GLU A 55 -11.85 -29.31 -2.64
C GLU A 55 -11.00 -28.42 -3.55
N GLN A 56 -10.94 -28.73 -4.86
CA GLN A 56 -10.27 -27.89 -5.85
C GLN A 56 -10.95 -26.53 -6.03
N LEU A 57 -12.28 -26.48 -5.98
CA LEU A 57 -13.05 -25.24 -6.05
C LEU A 57 -12.81 -24.35 -4.82
N ILE A 58 -12.77 -24.94 -3.61
CA ILE A 58 -12.47 -24.19 -2.38
C ILE A 58 -11.05 -23.64 -2.42
N GLN A 59 -10.07 -24.44 -2.85
CA GLN A 59 -8.68 -23.99 -2.96
C GLN A 59 -8.53 -22.88 -4.02
N ALA A 60 -9.17 -23.04 -5.19
CA ALA A 60 -9.18 -22.02 -6.23
C ALA A 60 -9.84 -20.72 -5.74
N GLN A 61 -10.95 -20.81 -5.00
CA GLN A 61 -11.63 -19.66 -4.42
C GLN A 61 -10.75 -18.96 -3.37
N GLN A 62 -10.07 -19.71 -2.48
CA GLN A 62 -9.16 -19.13 -1.49
C GLN A 62 -7.98 -18.40 -2.15
N VAL A 63 -7.39 -18.99 -3.20
CA VAL A 63 -6.31 -18.34 -3.96
C VAL A 63 -6.81 -17.07 -4.67
N GLN A 64 -8.02 -17.11 -5.22
CA GLN A 64 -8.66 -15.95 -5.85
C GLN A 64 -8.93 -14.84 -4.83
N GLU A 65 -9.46 -15.16 -3.64
CA GLU A 65 -9.71 -14.20 -2.56
C GLU A 65 -8.41 -13.55 -2.07
N GLN A 66 -7.33 -14.32 -1.92
CA GLN A 66 -6.02 -13.80 -1.54
C GLN A 66 -5.43 -12.89 -2.63
N ALA A 67 -5.56 -13.27 -3.90
CA ALA A 67 -5.10 -12.44 -5.02
C ALA A 67 -5.87 -11.12 -5.10
N LEU A 68 -7.20 -11.17 -4.91
CA LEU A 68 -8.06 -9.99 -4.87
C LEU A 68 -7.69 -9.07 -3.70
N ALA A 69 -7.49 -9.62 -2.50
CA ALA A 69 -7.08 -8.86 -1.32
C ALA A 69 -5.72 -8.17 -1.51
N ARG A 70 -4.74 -8.86 -2.13
CA ARG A 70 -3.43 -8.27 -2.47
C ARG A 70 -3.56 -7.16 -3.51
N ALA A 71 -4.36 -7.35 -4.55
CA ALA A 71 -4.60 -6.33 -5.57
C ALA A 71 -5.30 -5.09 -4.97
N GLN A 72 -6.28 -5.29 -4.09
CA GLN A 72 -6.93 -4.20 -3.37
C GLN A 72 -5.96 -3.44 -2.46
N ALA A 73 -5.09 -4.14 -1.72
CA ALA A 73 -4.08 -3.50 -0.89
C ALA A 73 -3.07 -2.68 -1.72
N GLN A 74 -2.63 -3.22 -2.86
CA GLN A 74 -1.76 -2.49 -3.80
C GLN A 74 -2.44 -1.25 -4.37
N TYR A 75 -3.72 -1.37 -4.76
CA TYR A 75 -4.50 -0.26 -5.28
C TYR A 75 -4.74 0.83 -4.24
N ALA A 76 -5.07 0.45 -3.00
CA ALA A 76 -5.19 1.39 -1.88
C ALA A 76 -3.87 2.15 -1.63
N GLY A 77 -2.74 1.45 -1.66
CA GLY A 77 -1.41 2.07 -1.55
C GLY A 77 -1.09 3.02 -2.71
N PHE A 78 -1.50 2.68 -3.94
CA PHE A 78 -1.39 3.57 -5.09
C PHE A 78 -2.25 4.83 -4.94
N LEU A 79 -3.51 4.69 -4.55
CA LEU A 79 -4.42 5.83 -4.33
C LEU A 79 -3.90 6.77 -3.23
N ASP A 80 -3.36 6.23 -2.15
CA ASP A 80 -2.78 7.01 -1.06
C ASP A 80 -1.52 7.78 -1.52
N LYS A 81 -0.65 7.15 -2.32
CA LYS A 81 0.48 7.85 -2.97
C LYS A 81 -0.01 8.96 -3.91
N GLN A 82 -1.00 8.68 -4.75
CA GLN A 82 -1.57 9.66 -5.67
C GLN A 82 -2.19 10.85 -4.92
N ALA A 83 -2.97 10.58 -3.88
CA ALA A 83 -3.59 11.61 -3.04
C ALA A 83 -2.54 12.49 -2.35
N ARG A 84 -1.44 11.91 -1.86
CA ARG A 84 -0.31 12.67 -1.30
C ARG A 84 0.34 13.59 -2.32
N VAL A 85 0.61 13.10 -3.53
CA VAL A 85 1.19 13.92 -4.61
C VAL A 85 0.26 15.07 -5.00
N THR A 86 -1.03 14.80 -5.21
CA THR A 86 -2.01 15.85 -5.54
C THR A 86 -2.15 16.90 -4.44
N ARG A 87 -2.10 16.50 -3.16
CA ARG A 87 -2.10 17.45 -2.03
C ARG A 87 -0.82 18.29 -2.03
N PHE A 88 0.32 17.68 -2.28
CA PHE A 88 1.60 18.38 -2.39
C PHE A 88 1.55 19.41 -3.53
N GLU A 89 1.15 19.01 -4.74
CA GLU A 89 1.01 19.89 -5.91
C GLU A 89 0.10 21.09 -5.65
N LYS A 90 -1.07 20.86 -5.03
CA LYS A 90 -1.99 21.94 -4.65
C LYS A 90 -1.36 22.97 -3.72
N SER A 91 -0.51 22.52 -2.80
CA SER A 91 0.18 23.40 -1.84
C SER A 91 1.54 23.90 -2.32
N PHE A 92 2.09 23.36 -3.40
CA PHE A 92 3.45 23.63 -3.86
C PHE A 92 3.65 25.10 -4.19
N MET A 93 2.73 25.68 -4.98
CA MET A 93 2.82 27.09 -5.38
C MET A 93 2.75 28.04 -4.18
N ALA A 94 1.87 27.76 -3.23
CA ALA A 94 1.78 28.55 -1.99
C ALA A 94 3.07 28.44 -1.16
N ARG A 95 3.60 27.22 -0.98
CA ARG A 95 4.89 27.01 -0.29
C ARG A 95 6.05 27.73 -0.96
N GLN A 96 6.12 27.65 -2.28
CA GLN A 96 7.15 28.31 -3.07
C GLN A 96 7.07 29.83 -2.93
N GLN A 97 5.86 30.39 -3.01
CA GLN A 97 5.63 31.82 -2.82
C GLN A 97 6.06 32.27 -1.42
N HIS A 98 5.56 31.61 -0.37
CA HIS A 98 5.87 32.02 1.01
C HIS A 98 7.35 31.82 1.36
N TYR A 99 7.98 30.77 0.83
CA TYR A 99 9.42 30.57 0.94
C TYR A 99 10.20 31.71 0.27
N ALA A 100 9.81 32.10 -0.95
CA ALA A 100 10.45 33.20 -1.66
C ALA A 100 10.27 34.54 -0.92
N GLU A 101 9.07 34.82 -0.42
CA GLU A 101 8.77 36.01 0.40
C GLU A 101 9.61 36.04 1.69
N PHE A 102 9.78 34.88 2.35
CA PHE A 102 10.60 34.76 3.55
C PHE A 102 12.08 34.99 3.27
N MET A 103 12.64 34.35 2.24
CA MET A 103 14.05 34.53 1.86
C MET A 103 14.33 35.95 1.36
N ALA A 104 13.38 36.56 0.65
CA ALA A 104 13.47 37.96 0.22
C ALA A 104 13.50 38.89 1.44
N ALA A 105 12.62 38.68 2.43
CA ALA A 105 12.61 39.48 3.65
C ALA A 105 13.91 39.35 4.45
N LEU A 106 14.49 38.14 4.58
CA LEU A 106 15.82 37.95 5.17
C LEU A 106 16.89 38.73 4.41
N SER A 107 16.92 38.63 3.08
CA SER A 107 17.88 39.36 2.26
C SER A 107 17.71 40.88 2.41
N ASP A 108 16.48 41.38 2.47
CA ASP A 108 16.18 42.80 2.67
C ASP A 108 16.62 43.29 4.05
N THR A 109 16.47 42.47 5.10
CA THR A 109 16.99 42.77 6.44
C THR A 109 18.51 42.89 6.41
N TRP A 110 19.20 41.95 5.77
CA TRP A 110 20.66 42.01 5.60
C TRP A 110 21.11 43.26 4.85
N LEU A 111 20.46 43.59 3.75
CA LEU A 111 20.77 44.78 2.96
C LEU A 111 20.52 46.07 3.76
N SER A 112 19.44 46.13 4.54
CA SER A 112 19.11 47.27 5.42
C SER A 112 20.21 47.50 6.46
N VAL A 113 20.65 46.43 7.12
CA VAL A 113 21.75 46.48 8.10
C VAL A 113 23.02 47.00 7.44
N ASN A 114 23.37 46.49 6.25
CA ASN A 114 24.59 46.90 5.57
C ASN A 114 24.53 48.37 5.09
N ARG A 115 23.34 48.85 4.70
CA ARG A 115 23.09 50.26 4.33
C ARG A 115 22.93 51.19 5.52
N LYS A 116 22.83 50.65 6.74
CA LYS A 116 22.48 51.38 7.96
C LYS A 116 21.14 52.11 7.86
N ASP A 117 20.17 51.53 7.14
CA ASP A 117 18.84 52.09 6.95
C ASP A 117 17.87 51.53 7.99
N LYS A 118 17.48 52.37 8.95
CA LYS A 118 16.60 51.96 10.06
C LYS A 118 15.17 51.70 9.60
N GLN A 119 14.65 52.53 8.70
CA GLN A 119 13.25 52.41 8.27
C GLN A 119 13.07 51.15 7.43
N LEU A 120 13.99 50.91 6.50
CA LEU A 120 13.96 49.70 5.67
C LEU A 120 14.20 48.45 6.51
N LEU A 121 15.01 48.54 7.58
CA LEU A 121 15.19 47.45 8.53
C LEU A 121 13.86 47.07 9.20
N GLU A 122 13.16 48.03 9.80
CA GLU A 122 11.89 47.78 10.48
C GLU A 122 10.84 47.16 9.52
N ASP A 123 10.74 47.69 8.30
CA ASP A 123 9.84 47.16 7.26
C ASP A 123 10.21 45.73 6.87
N SER A 124 11.50 45.43 6.69
CA SER A 124 11.97 44.09 6.32
C SER A 124 11.73 43.07 7.44
N LEU A 125 11.91 43.46 8.70
CA LEU A 125 11.66 42.59 9.86
C LEU A 125 10.15 42.29 10.03
N GLN A 126 9.29 43.26 9.74
CA GLN A 126 7.84 43.02 9.71
C GLN A 126 7.45 42.08 8.58
N LYS A 127 8.01 42.26 7.38
CA LYS A 127 7.81 41.32 6.25
C LYS A 127 8.31 39.91 6.58
N LEU A 128 9.43 39.81 7.29
CA LEU A 128 9.98 38.53 7.74
C LEU A 128 9.03 37.82 8.72
N ALA A 129 8.49 38.54 9.70
CA ALA A 129 7.50 37.99 10.62
C ALA A 129 6.22 37.54 9.87
N LYS A 130 5.71 38.37 8.95
CA LYS A 130 4.51 38.06 8.16
C LYS A 130 4.71 36.82 7.29
N SER A 131 5.83 36.73 6.58
CA SER A 131 6.14 35.58 5.71
C SER A 131 6.38 34.31 6.51
N TYR A 132 6.95 34.41 7.72
CA TYR A 132 7.03 33.27 8.65
C TYR A 132 5.64 32.73 9.01
N TYR A 133 4.67 33.58 9.37
CA TYR A 133 3.31 33.13 9.67
C TYR A 133 2.61 32.47 8.47
N ALA A 134 2.95 32.89 7.24
CA ALA A 134 2.45 32.24 6.04
C ALA A 134 3.10 30.88 5.77
N LEU A 135 4.34 30.68 6.22
CA LEU A 135 5.04 29.39 6.17
C LEU A 135 4.61 28.43 7.29
N GLU A 136 4.18 28.95 8.43
CA GLU A 136 3.84 28.18 9.63
C GLU A 136 2.95 26.94 9.38
N PRO A 137 1.88 27.00 8.56
CA PRO A 137 1.02 25.84 8.31
C PRO A 137 1.71 24.65 7.62
N PHE A 138 2.88 24.87 7.02
CA PHE A 138 3.66 23.84 6.32
C PHE A 138 4.77 23.26 7.19
N LEU A 139 4.90 23.71 8.43
CA LEU A 139 5.95 23.32 9.36
C LEU A 139 5.42 22.40 10.47
N GLU A 140 6.20 21.41 10.84
CA GLU A 140 5.95 20.60 12.03
C GLU A 140 6.22 21.42 13.31
N GLU A 141 5.65 21.00 14.45
CA GLU A 141 5.78 21.72 15.73
C GLU A 141 7.25 21.98 16.13
N GLY A 142 8.12 20.98 15.98
CA GLY A 142 9.56 21.15 16.24
C GLY A 142 10.22 22.18 15.32
N GLY A 143 9.80 22.23 14.05
CA GLY A 143 10.34 23.18 13.07
C GLY A 143 9.87 24.62 13.30
N ARG A 144 8.62 24.79 13.75
CA ARG A 144 8.08 26.08 14.17
C ARG A 144 8.89 26.68 15.31
N HIS A 145 9.13 25.90 16.36
CA HIS A 145 9.94 26.35 17.51
C HIS A 145 11.38 26.69 17.13
N TYR A 146 12.01 25.86 16.29
CA TYR A 146 13.37 26.10 15.81
C TYR A 146 13.46 27.43 15.04
N LEU A 147 12.55 27.65 14.08
CA LEU A 147 12.57 28.87 13.27
C LEU A 147 12.24 30.11 14.09
N GLN A 148 11.28 30.07 15.00
CA GLN A 148 10.99 31.21 15.89
C GLN A 148 12.22 31.65 16.67
N LYS A 149 12.95 30.69 17.25
CA LYS A 149 14.22 30.98 17.95
C LYS A 149 15.26 31.58 17.02
N ARG A 150 15.46 30.99 15.83
CA ARG A 150 16.44 31.47 14.86
C ARG A 150 16.10 32.86 14.34
N ILE A 151 14.82 33.15 14.06
CA ILE A 151 14.35 34.46 13.64
C ILE A 151 14.57 35.50 14.74
N ALA A 152 14.32 35.15 16.01
CA ALA A 152 14.59 36.05 17.13
C ALA A 152 16.08 36.40 17.26
N ILE A 153 16.97 35.40 17.11
CA ILE A 153 18.42 35.63 17.10
C ILE A 153 18.80 36.55 15.94
N TYR A 154 18.28 36.27 14.74
CA TYR A 154 18.55 37.06 13.54
C TYR A 154 18.07 38.52 13.69
N HIS A 155 16.88 38.71 14.23
CA HIS A 155 16.28 40.02 14.52
C HIS A 155 17.15 40.82 15.49
N ASN A 156 17.57 40.20 16.60
CA ASN A 156 18.42 40.87 17.59
C ASN A 156 19.77 41.26 17.02
N LEU A 157 20.40 40.36 16.26
CA LEU A 157 21.68 40.60 15.63
C LEU A 157 21.59 41.72 14.57
N ALA A 158 20.51 41.76 13.80
CA ALA A 158 20.26 42.85 12.85
C ALA A 158 20.09 44.21 13.55
N GLN A 159 19.39 44.25 14.70
CA GLN A 159 19.25 45.46 15.49
C GLN A 159 20.57 45.91 16.15
N GLN A 160 21.39 44.97 16.62
CA GLN A 160 22.71 45.24 17.19
C GLN A 160 23.63 45.86 16.14
N LEU A 161 23.76 45.23 14.97
CA LEU A 161 24.58 45.71 13.87
C LEU A 161 24.16 47.10 13.34
N LEU A 162 22.89 47.46 13.47
CA LEU A 162 22.42 48.80 13.13
C LEU A 162 22.74 49.82 14.24
N SER A 163 22.69 49.40 15.49
CA SER A 163 22.86 50.26 16.67
C SER A 163 24.31 50.50 17.06
N ASP A 164 25.25 49.66 16.59
CA ASP A 164 26.65 49.72 16.98
C ASP A 164 27.29 51.07 16.64
N LYS A 165 27.43 51.87 17.70
CA LYS A 165 28.24 53.08 17.74
C LYS A 165 29.69 52.67 17.97
N VAL A 166 30.39 52.36 16.88
CA VAL A 166 31.84 52.60 16.67
C VAL A 166 32.85 51.85 17.57
N GLU A 167 32.51 51.20 18.68
CA GLU A 167 33.56 50.81 19.64
C GLU A 167 34.40 49.58 19.25
N HIS A 168 33.91 48.58 18.50
CA HIS A 168 34.71 47.38 18.15
C HIS A 168 34.45 46.84 16.73
N ASP A 169 35.19 47.34 15.73
CA ASP A 169 35.12 46.90 14.32
C ASP A 169 35.26 45.36 14.13
N GLY A 170 36.01 44.68 15.01
CA GLY A 170 36.18 43.23 14.96
C GLY A 170 34.90 42.44 15.26
N LEU A 171 34.09 42.90 16.22
CA LEU A 171 32.83 42.26 16.60
C LEU A 171 31.77 42.45 15.50
N VAL A 172 31.73 43.65 14.90
CA VAL A 172 30.82 43.97 13.79
C VAL A 172 31.06 43.05 12.58
N LEU A 173 32.32 42.73 12.26
CA LEU A 173 32.68 41.81 11.19
C LEU A 173 32.22 40.37 11.47
N GLU A 174 32.37 39.91 12.70
CA GLU A 174 31.93 38.58 13.14
C GLU A 174 30.41 38.45 13.14
N ASP A 175 29.69 39.46 13.62
CA ASP A 175 28.23 39.49 13.61
C ASP A 175 27.68 39.52 12.18
N LYS A 176 28.30 40.31 11.29
CA LYS A 176 27.99 40.29 9.85
C LYS A 176 28.21 38.92 9.22
N ALA A 177 29.32 38.25 9.54
CA ALA A 177 29.58 36.90 9.06
C ALA A 177 28.54 35.89 9.62
N THR A 178 28.14 36.06 10.87
CA THR A 178 27.11 35.24 11.53
C THR A 178 25.75 35.42 10.83
N MET A 179 25.36 36.64 10.49
CA MET A 179 24.12 36.92 9.76
C MET A 179 24.09 36.25 8.38
N ASN A 180 25.22 36.24 7.66
CA ASN A 180 25.37 35.52 6.39
C ASN A 180 25.23 34.01 6.56
N ARG A 181 25.87 33.42 7.57
CA ARG A 181 25.70 31.98 7.88
C ARG A 181 24.25 31.66 8.21
N MET A 182 23.55 32.54 8.93
CA MET A 182 22.13 32.33 9.25
C MET A 182 21.24 32.32 8.00
N LEU A 183 21.51 33.14 6.98
CA LEU A 183 20.80 33.10 5.70
C LEU A 183 20.94 31.71 5.03
N GLU A 184 22.14 31.16 5.02
CA GLU A 184 22.43 29.82 4.50
C GLU A 184 21.78 28.73 5.35
N ASP A 185 21.79 28.87 6.67
CA ASP A 185 21.13 27.96 7.62
C ASP A 185 19.61 27.93 7.40
N PHE A 186 18.98 29.10 7.18
CA PHE A 186 17.54 29.17 6.86
C PHE A 186 17.23 28.44 5.56
N GLN A 187 18.01 28.68 4.50
CA GLN A 187 17.82 28.03 3.21
C GLN A 187 18.01 26.51 3.32
N SER A 188 19.11 26.06 3.93
CA SER A 188 19.44 24.64 4.07
C SER A 188 18.44 23.88 4.94
N TYR A 189 17.83 24.55 5.91
CA TYR A 189 16.78 23.97 6.75
C TYR A 189 15.40 23.95 6.07
N LEU A 190 14.96 25.07 5.52
CA LEU A 190 13.60 25.23 4.98
C LEU A 190 13.39 24.50 3.66
N TYR A 191 14.36 24.58 2.75
CA TYR A 191 14.22 24.02 1.41
C TYR A 191 13.88 22.51 1.42
N PRO A 192 14.61 21.63 2.14
CA PRO A 192 14.26 20.23 2.17
C PRO A 192 12.92 19.98 2.84
N LEU A 193 12.59 20.72 3.90
CA LEU A 193 11.35 20.53 4.64
C LEU A 193 10.10 20.91 3.83
N LEU A 194 10.20 21.94 3.00
CA LEU A 194 9.09 22.43 2.20
C LEU A 194 8.90 21.68 0.89
N PHE A 195 10.00 21.21 0.27
CA PHE A 195 10.00 20.73 -1.11
C PHE A 195 10.50 19.30 -1.33
N LYS A 196 11.15 18.64 -0.35
CA LYS A 196 11.46 17.21 -0.54
C LYS A 196 10.20 16.38 -0.32
N PRO A 197 9.88 15.46 -1.25
CA PRO A 197 8.85 14.48 -1.00
C PRO A 197 9.26 13.65 0.21
N PHE A 198 8.33 13.39 1.13
CA PHE A 198 8.56 12.52 2.28
C PHE A 198 9.15 11.20 1.77
N SER A 199 10.45 10.97 2.04
CA SER A 199 11.07 9.68 1.77
C SER A 199 10.41 8.66 2.69
N ASN A 200 9.62 7.76 2.12
CA ASN A 200 9.15 6.57 2.83
C ASN A 200 10.35 5.66 3.12
N GLU A 201 11.09 5.92 4.20
CA GLU A 201 12.06 4.97 4.78
C GLU A 201 11.59 4.45 6.16
N GLN A 202 10.29 4.20 6.31
CA GLN A 202 9.75 3.48 7.47
C GLN A 202 8.78 2.35 7.09
N THR A 203 9.01 1.66 5.97
CA THR A 203 8.30 0.41 5.70
C THR A 203 9.23 -0.63 5.08
N GLN A 204 10.26 -1.05 5.83
CA GLN A 204 10.92 -2.36 5.67
C GLN A 204 11.95 -2.66 6.79
N LYS A 205 11.62 -2.33 8.05
CA LYS A 205 12.24 -2.97 9.23
C LYS A 205 11.11 -3.49 10.11
N GLY A 206 10.66 -4.71 9.83
CA GLY A 206 9.52 -5.31 10.53
C GLY A 206 9.05 -6.66 10.00
N SER A 207 9.65 -7.17 8.92
CA SER A 207 9.44 -8.54 8.46
C SER A 207 10.75 -9.32 8.46
N GLU A 208 11.55 -9.13 9.51
CA GLU A 208 12.58 -10.08 9.96
C GLU A 208 11.97 -10.85 11.14
N ASN A 209 10.85 -11.53 10.87
CA ASN A 209 10.38 -12.65 11.67
C ASN A 209 10.66 -13.94 10.87
N GLU A 210 11.91 -14.07 10.41
CA GLU A 210 12.53 -15.35 10.19
C GLU A 210 13.03 -15.85 11.55
N ARG A 211 12.13 -16.49 12.30
CA ARG A 211 12.43 -17.43 13.39
C ARG A 211 11.11 -18.00 13.91
N ASN A 212 10.64 -19.04 13.23
CA ASN A 212 10.03 -20.23 13.82
C ASN A 212 10.06 -21.35 12.78
#